data_AF-A0A2W1T8T4-F1
#
_entry.id   AF-A0A2W1T8T4-F1
#
_cell.length_a   1.000
_cell.length_b   1.000
_cell.length_c   1.000
_cell.angle_alpha   90.00
_cell.angle_beta   90.00
_cell.angle_gamma   90.00
#
_symmetry.space_group_name_H-M   'P 1'
#
loop_
_entity.id
_entity.type
_entity.pdbx_description
1 polymer ?
#
loop_
_entity_poly.entity_id
_entity_poly.type
_entity_poly.pdbx_seq_one_letter_code
_entity_poly.pdbx_strand_id
1 'polypeptide(L)'
;MTPVRIGITVLAAAFGAGLVIALIAAGSVALAVGTAADVHVPGLIDVTAGAGDDLASASFGSGVLLWFGGIAAGLTGAGLVRPWLARRSTASWPRRDA
;
A
#
# COMPACT_ATOMS: atom_id res chain seq x y z
N MET A 1 6.75 -25.24 0.53
CA MET A 1 5.78 -24.23 1.02
C MET A 1 4.40 -24.69 0.56
N THR A 2 3.43 -24.81 1.46
CA THR A 2 2.10 -25.32 1.09
C THR A 2 1.34 -24.26 0.28
N PRO A 3 0.62 -24.64 -0.81
CA PRO A 3 -0.08 -23.72 -1.71
C PRO A 3 -1.05 -22.79 -0.98
N VAL A 4 -1.62 -23.24 0.13
CA VAL A 4 -2.47 -22.45 1.03
C VAL A 4 -1.77 -21.20 1.58
N ARG A 5 -0.49 -21.27 1.95
CA ARG A 5 0.24 -20.09 2.49
C ARG A 5 0.48 -19.03 1.42
N ILE A 6 0.70 -19.45 0.17
CA ILE A 6 0.84 -18.54 -0.97
C ILE A 6 -0.49 -17.83 -1.21
N GLY A 7 -1.60 -18.58 -1.24
CA GLY A 7 -2.94 -18.01 -1.39
C GLY A 7 -3.28 -16.96 -0.33
N ILE A 8 -3.02 -17.25 0.94
CA ILE A 8 -3.26 -16.30 2.05
C ILE A 8 -2.40 -15.04 1.90
N THR A 9 -1.15 -15.19 1.47
CA THR A 9 -0.21 -14.05 1.33
C THR A 9 -0.66 -13.13 0.20
N VAL A 10 -1.05 -13.69 -0.94
CA VAL A 10 -1.57 -12.92 -2.09
C VAL A 10 -2.87 -12.22 -1.72
N LEU A 11 -3.79 -12.91 -1.04
CA LEU A 11 -5.05 -12.32 -0.60
C LEU A 11 -4.83 -11.16 0.37
N ALA A 12 -3.96 -11.37 1.39
CA ALA A 12 -3.60 -10.32 2.34
C ALA A 12 -2.92 -9.12 1.66
N ALA A 13 -2.08 -9.36 0.66
CA ALA A 13 -1.44 -8.30 -0.11
C ALA A 13 -2.46 -7.51 -0.96
N ALA A 14 -3.46 -8.18 -1.55
CA ALA A 14 -4.53 -7.52 -2.29
C ALA A 14 -5.37 -6.60 -1.38
N PHE A 15 -5.78 -7.10 -0.21
CA PHE A 15 -6.49 -6.28 0.78
C PHE A 15 -5.63 -5.13 1.31
N GLY A 16 -4.35 -5.39 1.59
CA GLY A 16 -3.40 -4.38 2.03
C GLY A 16 -3.18 -3.28 0.99
N ALA A 17 -3.03 -3.64 -0.29
CA ALA A 17 -2.89 -2.69 -1.38
C ALA A 17 -4.14 -1.81 -1.55
N GLY A 18 -5.33 -2.41 -1.49
CA GLY A 18 -6.59 -1.66 -1.50
C GLY A 18 -6.70 -0.68 -0.33
N LEU A 19 -6.33 -1.12 0.88
CA LEU A 19 -6.34 -0.27 2.07
C LEU A 19 -5.36 0.91 1.94
N VAL A 20 -4.14 0.67 1.46
CA VAL A 20 -3.15 1.73 1.25
C VAL A 20 -3.66 2.77 0.25
N ILE A 21 -4.23 2.34 -0.87
CA ILE A 21 -4.82 3.25 -1.86
C ILE A 21 -5.97 4.06 -1.26
N ALA A 22 -6.86 3.42 -0.48
CA ALA A 22 -7.96 4.09 0.18
C ALA A 22 -7.46 5.15 1.18
N LEU A 23 -6.41 4.85 1.95
CA LEU A 23 -5.79 5.79 2.88
C LEU A 23 -5.13 6.98 2.17
N ILE A 24 -4.43 6.72 1.05
CA ILE A 24 -3.86 7.80 0.24
C ILE A 24 -4.98 8.70 -0.31
N ALA A 25 -6.04 8.12 -0.87
CA ALA A 25 -7.19 8.86 -1.37
C ALA A 25 -7.86 9.71 -0.28
N ALA A 26 -8.14 9.12 0.88
CA ALA A 26 -8.71 9.85 2.02
C ALA A 26 -7.78 10.97 2.52
N GLY A 27 -6.48 10.72 2.59
CA GLY A 27 -5.48 11.71 2.97
C GLY A 27 -5.38 12.86 1.97
N SER A 28 -5.43 12.58 0.66
CA SER A 28 -5.45 13.60 -0.39
C SER A 28 -6.69 14.48 -0.31
N VAL A 29 -7.87 13.88 -0.03
CA VAL A 29 -9.11 14.65 0.18
C VAL A 29 -9.02 15.52 1.42
N ALA A 30 -8.57 14.96 2.55
CA ALA A 30 -8.39 15.74 3.78
C ALA A 30 -7.39 16.90 3.60
N LEU A 31 -6.31 16.66 2.87
CA LEU A 31 -5.30 17.68 2.55
C LEU A 31 -5.88 18.78 1.66
N ALA A 32 -6.61 18.42 0.59
CA ALA A 32 -7.23 19.39 -0.31
C ALA A 32 -8.26 20.27 0.42
N VAL A 33 -9.09 19.66 1.28
CA VAL A 33 -10.05 20.39 2.12
C VAL A 33 -9.33 21.32 3.12
N GLY A 34 -8.27 20.84 3.77
CA GLY A 34 -7.54 21.61 4.78
C GLY A 34 -6.69 22.75 4.21
N THR A 35 -6.26 22.64 2.95
CA THR A 35 -5.38 23.62 2.30
C THR A 35 -6.09 24.49 1.26
N ALA A 36 -7.35 24.18 0.93
CA ALA A 36 -8.10 24.79 -0.16
C ALA A 36 -7.35 24.76 -1.51
N ALA A 37 -6.52 23.74 -1.72
CA ALA A 37 -5.68 23.58 -2.90
C ALA A 37 -5.88 22.20 -3.52
N ASP A 38 -5.74 22.14 -4.85
CA ASP A 38 -5.85 20.88 -5.59
C ASP A 38 -4.69 19.95 -5.24
N VAL A 39 -5.01 18.66 -5.05
CA VAL A 39 -4.04 17.62 -4.74
C VAL A 39 -4.02 16.62 -5.88
N HIS A 40 -2.87 16.53 -6.53
CA HIS A 40 -2.61 15.57 -7.59
C HIS A 40 -1.66 14.47 -7.11
N VAL A 41 -2.12 13.22 -7.19
CA VAL A 41 -1.25 12.04 -7.06
C VAL A 41 -1.15 11.37 -8.43
N PRO A 42 0.01 11.49 -9.13
CA PRO A 42 0.17 11.03 -10.50
C PRO A 42 -0.27 9.58 -10.71
N GLY A 43 -1.22 9.42 -11.64
CA GLY A 43 -1.77 8.12 -12.03
C GLY A 43 -2.65 7.46 -10.97
N LEU A 44 -2.85 8.04 -9.79
CA LEU A 44 -3.68 7.47 -8.73
C LEU A 44 -5.00 8.23 -8.58
N ILE A 45 -4.93 9.48 -8.16
CA ILE A 45 -6.09 10.27 -7.80
C ILE A 45 -5.82 11.75 -8.03
N ASP A 46 -6.84 12.41 -8.57
CA ASP A 46 -6.94 13.85 -8.70
C ASP A 46 -8.04 14.33 -7.77
N VAL A 47 -7.69 15.23 -6.85
CA VAL A 47 -8.63 15.83 -5.91
C VAL A 47 -8.68 17.33 -6.15
N THR A 48 -9.87 17.82 -6.47
CA THR A 48 -10.15 19.25 -6.62
C THR A 48 -10.77 19.78 -5.34
N ALA A 49 -10.16 20.82 -4.77
CA ALA A 49 -10.72 21.48 -3.59
C ALA A 49 -12.02 22.21 -3.98
N GLY A 50 -13.11 21.91 -3.28
CA GLY A 50 -14.36 22.64 -3.47
C GLY A 50 -14.21 24.09 -2.97
N ALA A 51 -14.88 25.03 -3.63
CA ALA A 51 -14.88 26.44 -3.23
C ALA A 51 -16.20 26.79 -2.51
N GLY A 52 -16.13 27.28 -1.27
CA GLY A 52 -17.32 27.69 -0.51
C GLY A 52 -18.19 26.50 -0.10
N ASP A 53 -19.44 26.47 -0.58
CA ASP A 53 -20.42 25.40 -0.31
C ASP A 53 -20.22 24.16 -1.21
N ASP A 54 -19.32 24.23 -2.20
CA ASP A 54 -19.05 23.12 -3.10
C ASP A 54 -18.29 21.99 -2.39
N LEU A 55 -18.75 20.76 -2.60
CA LEU A 55 -18.08 19.56 -2.12
C LEU A 55 -16.75 19.35 -2.85
N ALA A 56 -15.69 19.00 -2.10
CA ALA A 56 -14.44 18.53 -2.69
C ALA A 56 -14.72 17.29 -3.57
N SER A 57 -14.22 17.31 -4.80
CA SER A 57 -14.42 16.23 -5.76
C SER A 57 -13.12 15.45 -5.93
N ALA A 58 -13.25 14.13 -6.10
CA ALA A 58 -12.11 13.25 -6.27
C ALA A 58 -12.37 12.31 -7.44
N SER A 59 -11.38 12.16 -8.32
CA SER A 59 -11.43 11.26 -9.46
C SER A 59 -10.21 10.35 -9.48
N PHE A 60 -10.45 9.06 -9.67
CA PHE A 60 -9.38 8.08 -9.77
C PHE A 60 -8.83 8.04 -11.20
N GLY A 61 -7.50 8.04 -11.31
CA GLY A 61 -6.81 7.97 -12.60
C GLY A 61 -6.69 6.55 -13.14
N SER A 62 -6.32 6.45 -14.43
CA SER A 62 -6.12 5.17 -15.13
C SER A 62 -4.98 4.31 -14.57
N GLY A 63 -4.06 4.90 -13.81
CA GLY A 63 -2.92 4.21 -13.20
C GLY A 63 -3.20 3.54 -11.85
N VAL A 64 -4.44 3.57 -11.34
CA VAL A 64 -4.82 2.91 -10.07
C VAL A 64 -4.42 1.43 -10.05
N LEU A 65 -4.57 0.73 -11.18
CA LEU A 65 -4.18 -0.68 -11.28
C LEU A 65 -2.67 -0.88 -11.19
N LEU A 66 -1.87 0.08 -11.68
CA LEU A 66 -0.40 0.04 -11.55
C LEU A 66 0.02 0.27 -10.11
N TRP A 67 -0.62 1.22 -9.42
CA TRP A 67 -0.42 1.44 -7.98
C TRP A 67 -0.81 0.21 -7.17
N PHE A 68 -1.98 -0.36 -7.45
CA PHE A 68 -2.46 -1.57 -6.79
C PHE A 68 -1.50 -2.73 -7.00
N GLY A 69 -1.12 -3.00 -8.25
CA GLY A 69 -0.15 -4.04 -8.61
C GLY A 69 1.20 -3.83 -7.95
N GLY A 70 1.72 -2.60 -7.95
CA GLY A 70 2.99 -2.24 -7.33
C GLY A 70 2.99 -2.45 -5.81
N ILE A 71 1.96 -1.99 -5.11
CA ILE A 71 1.84 -2.17 -3.66
C ILE A 71 1.64 -3.65 -3.31
N ALA A 72 0.76 -4.35 -4.04
CA ALA A 72 0.51 -5.77 -3.81
C ALA A 72 1.78 -6.61 -4.04
N ALA A 73 2.55 -6.32 -5.10
CA ALA A 73 3.83 -6.96 -5.37
C ALA A 73 4.86 -6.65 -4.27
N GLY A 74 4.94 -5.40 -3.80
CA GLY A 74 5.81 -4.99 -2.71
C GLY A 74 5.50 -5.70 -1.39
N LEU A 75 4.22 -5.74 -0.99
CA LEU A 75 3.75 -6.42 0.22
C LEU A 75 3.99 -7.94 0.13
N THR A 76 3.72 -8.53 -1.03
CA THR A 76 3.99 -9.96 -1.28
C THR A 76 5.49 -10.25 -1.18
N GLY A 77 6.32 -9.43 -1.82
CA GLY A 77 7.78 -9.52 -1.76
C GLY A 77 8.30 -9.39 -0.33
N ALA A 78 7.85 -8.40 0.43
CA ALA A 78 8.23 -8.22 1.83
C ALA A 78 7.83 -9.43 2.70
N GLY A 79 6.64 -9.99 2.48
CA GLY A 79 6.16 -11.20 3.15
C GLY A 79 7.03 -12.43 2.87
N LEU A 80 7.62 -12.53 1.68
CA LEU A 80 8.52 -13.61 1.28
C LEU A 80 9.98 -13.39 1.73
N VAL A 81 10.44 -12.14 1.77
CA VAL A 81 11.83 -11.78 2.16
C VAL A 81 12.02 -11.86 3.68
N ARG A 82 11.03 -11.47 4.49
CA ARG A 82 11.09 -11.51 5.96
C ARG A 82 11.49 -12.89 6.53
N PRO A 83 10.91 -14.02 6.11
CA PRO A 83 11.33 -15.35 6.57
C PRO A 83 12.68 -15.81 6.00
N TRP A 84 13.17 -15.22 4.92
CA TRP A 84 14.52 -15.48 4.41
C TRP A 84 15.58 -14.77 5.26
N LEU A 85 15.34 -13.51 5.63
CA LEU A 85 16.20 -12.77 6.57
C LEU A 85 16.21 -13.42 7.96
N ALA A 86 15.06 -13.86 8.47
CA ALA A 86 14.95 -14.53 9.77
C ALA A 86 15.70 -15.89 9.83
N ARG A 87 15.86 -16.58 8.68
CA ARG A 87 16.67 -17.80 8.58
C ARG A 87 18.16 -17.53 8.58
N ARG A 88 18.59 -16.38 8.05
CA ARG A 88 20.01 -15.98 8.09
C ARG A 88 20.46 -15.57 9.48
N SER A 89 19.61 -14.91 10.26
CA SER A 89 19.95 -14.49 11.63
C SER A 89 20.01 -15.64 12.63
N THR A 90 19.30 -16.74 12.37
CA THR A 90 19.36 -17.96 13.21
C THR A 90 20.53 -18.87 12.83
N ALA A 91 21.07 -18.77 11.62
CA ALA A 91 22.24 -19.54 11.18
C ALA A 91 23.58 -19.00 11.72
N SER A 92 23.61 -17.77 12.23
CA SER A 92 24.85 -17.12 12.71
C SER A 92 25.06 -17.19 14.22
N TRP A 93 24.18 -17.83 14.99
CA TRP A 93 24.42 -18.08 16.40
C TRP A 93 25.20 -19.39 16.56
N PRO A 94 26.48 -19.36 16.98
CA PRO A 94 27.11 -20.57 17.46
C PRO A 94 26.31 -21.00 18.68
N ARG A 95 25.79 -22.24 18.68
CA ARG A 95 25.44 -22.90 19.94
C ARG A 95 26.69 -22.85 20.80
N ARG A 96 26.68 -22.00 21.82
CA ARG A 96 27.58 -22.13 22.94
C ARG A 96 27.05 -23.31 23.73
N ASP A 97 27.52 -24.49 23.37
CA ASP A 97 27.49 -25.64 24.25
C ASP A 97 28.40 -25.28 25.44
N ALA A 98 27.79 -25.10 26.62
CA ALA A 98 28.42 -25.11 27.94
C ALA A 98 27.33 -25.45 28.97
#